data_AF-A0A1H0PCG0-F1
#
_entry.id   AF-A0A1H0PCG0-F1
#
_cell.length_a   1.000
_cell.length_b   1.000
_cell.length_c   1.000
_cell.angle_alpha   90.00
_cell.angle_beta   90.00
_cell.angle_gamma   90.00
#
_symmetry.space_group_name_H-M   'P 1'
#
loop_
_entity.id
_entity.type
_entity.pdbx_description
1 polymer ?
#
loop_
_entity_poly.entity_id
_entity_poly.type
_entity_poly.pdbx_seq_one_letter_code
_entity_poly.pdbx_strand_id
1 'polypeptide(L)'
;MTQRYELPTAPILRKTADTKNSLSTSITGADTPESAHNIEEGVMNRAEHVLTAAGLSVPEGWHPVQTRRESHDDRKVTVVRYQPHPERALGGEHVSVVIDDEDSLLGYTRMTTTAAHRPLPDDADAERAAFEWLNGFAHEHAEKLTVQWIDRHDETIHDSAGTQYLISGAKVKTRHSDGLYTWIIVDDRGEVITYERDIRWDRGAGRRGTEMWMHDRWVAAREGTGPQPNAPYAITTS
;
A
#
# COMPACT_ATOMS: atom_id res chain seq x y z
N MET A 1 12.68 -29.64 14.46
CA MET A 1 13.71 -29.11 15.37
C MET A 1 13.29 -27.70 15.74
N THR A 2 12.81 -27.53 16.96
CA THR A 2 12.16 -26.28 17.43
C THR A 2 13.21 -25.43 18.11
N GLN A 3 13.66 -24.34 17.49
CA GLN A 3 14.63 -23.44 18.10
C GLN A 3 13.89 -22.29 18.79
N ARG A 4 13.96 -22.31 20.13
CA ARG A 4 13.40 -21.30 21.03
C ARG A 4 14.24 -20.02 20.93
N TYR A 5 13.58 -18.87 20.79
CA TYR A 5 14.19 -17.56 20.94
C TYR A 5 14.27 -17.20 22.42
N GLU A 6 15.46 -16.86 22.91
CA GLU A 6 15.67 -16.22 24.22
C GLU A 6 15.94 -14.72 24.00
N LEU A 7 15.17 -13.85 24.66
CA LEU A 7 15.34 -12.40 24.68
C LEU A 7 16.04 -11.98 25.98
N PRO A 8 17.03 -11.07 25.95
CA PRO A 8 17.63 -10.52 27.16
C PRO A 8 16.74 -9.42 27.78
N THR A 9 16.62 -9.46 29.10
CA THR A 9 15.85 -8.51 29.94
C THR A 9 16.72 -7.30 30.31
N ALA A 10 16.16 -6.08 30.22
CA ALA A 10 16.73 -4.87 30.81
C ALA A 10 15.63 -3.83 31.13
N PRO A 11 15.87 -2.88 32.06
CA PRO A 11 14.89 -2.51 33.07
C PRO A 11 14.05 -1.24 32.80
N ILE A 12 12.98 -1.16 33.59
CA ILE A 12 11.95 -0.12 33.67
C ILE A 12 12.54 1.23 34.14
N LEU A 13 12.22 2.32 33.43
CA LEU A 13 12.28 3.68 33.97
C LEU A 13 10.93 4.40 33.79
N ARG A 14 10.44 4.98 34.90
CA ARG A 14 9.24 5.83 35.00
C ARG A 14 9.64 7.31 35.14
N LYS A 15 8.65 8.18 34.84
CA LYS A 15 8.47 9.62 35.16
C LYS A 15 8.77 10.54 33.96
N THR A 16 8.03 11.61 33.67
CA THR A 16 6.88 12.32 34.29
C THR A 16 6.30 13.28 33.24
N ALA A 17 5.02 13.65 33.40
CA ALA A 17 4.35 14.69 32.64
C ALA A 17 4.97 16.08 32.86
N ASP A 18 4.86 16.97 31.87
CA ASP A 18 4.45 18.36 32.12
C ASP A 18 3.91 19.05 30.87
N THR A 19 2.83 19.78 31.11
CA THR A 19 2.00 20.56 30.19
C THR A 19 2.68 21.89 29.84
N LYS A 20 2.52 22.40 28.61
CA LYS A 20 2.38 23.85 28.38
C LYS A 20 1.70 24.19 27.06
N ASN A 21 0.67 25.01 27.23
CA ASN A 21 -0.21 25.64 26.28
C ASN A 21 0.50 26.82 25.58
N SER A 22 0.26 27.04 24.29
CA SER A 22 0.44 28.37 23.68
C SER A 22 -0.39 28.54 22.41
N LEU A 23 -0.85 29.78 22.23
CA LEU A 23 -1.96 30.24 21.41
C LEU A 23 -1.66 30.36 19.90
N SER A 24 -2.73 30.17 19.11
CA SER A 24 -3.21 30.99 17.99
C SER A 24 -2.26 31.31 16.82
N THR A 25 -2.61 30.84 15.62
CA THR A 25 -2.88 31.73 14.48
C THR A 25 -3.91 31.05 13.58
N SER A 26 -5.13 31.61 13.57
CA SER A 26 -6.21 31.21 12.66
C SER A 26 -5.97 31.87 11.30
N ILE A 27 -5.59 31.10 10.29
CA ILE A 27 -5.67 31.54 8.90
C ILE A 27 -6.94 30.94 8.32
N THR A 28 -8.03 31.71 8.39
CA THR A 28 -9.25 31.45 7.62
C THR A 28 -9.03 31.96 6.20
N GLY A 29 -8.38 31.14 5.37
CA GLY A 29 -8.51 31.24 3.92
C GLY A 29 -9.80 30.51 3.52
N ALA A 30 -10.74 31.22 2.93
CA ALA A 30 -11.91 30.59 2.33
C ALA A 30 -11.44 29.80 1.10
N ASP A 31 -11.31 28.48 1.23
CA ASP A 31 -11.15 27.57 0.10
C ASP A 31 -12.42 27.64 -0.76
N THR A 32 -12.30 28.21 -1.95
CA THR A 32 -13.37 28.21 -2.94
C THR A 32 -13.48 26.83 -3.58
N PRO A 33 -14.68 26.38 -3.99
CA PRO A 33 -14.87 25.07 -4.63
C PRO A 33 -14.00 24.86 -5.89
N GLU A 34 -13.70 25.96 -6.59
CA GLU A 34 -12.86 25.98 -7.79
C GLU A 34 -11.38 25.68 -7.49
N SER A 35 -10.84 26.12 -6.35
CA SER A 35 -9.47 25.79 -5.94
C SER A 35 -9.34 24.35 -5.46
N ALA A 36 -10.36 23.82 -4.77
CA ALA A 36 -10.40 22.42 -4.38
C ALA A 36 -10.46 21.48 -5.59
N HIS A 37 -11.30 21.81 -6.58
CA HIS A 37 -11.41 21.02 -7.82
C HIS A 37 -10.09 20.98 -8.61
N ASN A 38 -9.42 22.13 -8.77
CA ASN A 38 -8.13 22.21 -9.46
C ASN A 38 -7.02 21.44 -8.73
N ILE A 39 -7.05 21.38 -7.40
CA ILE A 39 -6.10 20.59 -6.61
C ILE A 39 -6.39 19.09 -6.78
N GLU A 40 -7.65 18.67 -6.72
CA GLU A 40 -8.02 17.26 -6.93
C GLU A 40 -7.64 16.79 -8.34
N GLU A 41 -7.94 17.57 -9.37
CA GLU A 41 -7.55 17.27 -10.75
C GLU A 41 -6.03 17.18 -10.91
N GLY A 42 -5.28 18.13 -10.32
CA GLY A 42 -3.82 18.09 -10.32
C GLY A 42 -3.26 16.84 -9.64
N VAL A 43 -3.88 16.37 -8.57
CA VAL A 43 -3.46 15.15 -7.86
C VAL A 43 -3.77 13.89 -8.67
N MET A 44 -4.92 13.83 -9.35
CA MET A 44 -5.25 12.69 -10.23
C MET A 44 -4.30 12.59 -11.41
N ASN A 45 -4.00 13.73 -12.04
CA ASN A 45 -3.03 13.79 -13.14
C ASN A 45 -1.64 13.30 -12.71
N ARG A 46 -1.21 13.62 -11.49
CA ARG A 46 0.05 13.10 -10.92
C ARG A 46 0.01 11.58 -10.73
N ALA A 47 -1.06 11.04 -10.14
CA ALA A 47 -1.18 9.60 -9.93
C ALA A 47 -1.18 8.82 -11.26
N GLU A 48 -1.93 9.29 -12.26
CA GLU A 48 -1.95 8.67 -13.59
C GLU A 48 -0.61 8.78 -14.32
N HIS A 49 0.10 9.90 -14.18
CA HIS A 49 1.44 10.07 -14.72
C HIS A 49 2.42 9.05 -14.12
N VAL A 50 2.42 8.89 -12.79
CA VAL A 50 3.28 7.92 -12.10
C VAL A 50 2.93 6.48 -12.49
N LEU A 51 1.65 6.14 -12.60
CA LEU A 51 1.24 4.82 -13.09
C LEU A 51 1.75 4.57 -14.51
N THR A 52 1.57 5.54 -15.41
CA THR A 52 2.01 5.43 -16.81
C THR A 52 3.52 5.26 -16.90
N ALA A 53 4.29 6.01 -16.11
CA ALA A 53 5.74 5.89 -16.04
C ALA A 53 6.19 4.49 -15.56
N ALA A 54 5.40 3.84 -14.70
CA ALA A 54 5.61 2.47 -14.26
C ALA A 54 5.00 1.41 -15.20
N GLY A 55 4.48 1.78 -16.37
CA GLY A 55 3.81 0.84 -17.28
C GLY A 55 2.51 0.26 -16.74
N LEU A 56 1.89 0.93 -15.76
CA LEU A 56 0.61 0.57 -15.15
C LEU A 56 -0.50 1.48 -15.69
N SER A 57 -1.74 1.02 -15.58
CA SER A 57 -2.91 1.80 -15.97
C SER A 57 -4.09 1.56 -15.03
N VAL A 58 -5.00 2.53 -15.01
CA VAL A 58 -6.34 2.36 -14.47
C VAL A 58 -7.23 1.80 -15.59
N PRO A 59 -8.08 0.79 -15.33
CA PRO A 59 -8.97 0.26 -16.35
C PRO A 59 -9.91 1.35 -16.91
N GLU A 60 -10.24 1.24 -18.19
CA GLU A 60 -11.15 2.18 -18.85
C GLU A 60 -12.52 2.22 -18.15
N GLY A 61 -13.07 3.43 -18.01
CA GLY A 61 -14.37 3.65 -17.38
C GLY A 61 -14.36 3.61 -15.85
N TRP A 62 -13.20 3.44 -15.21
CA TRP A 62 -13.09 3.51 -13.76
C TRP A 62 -12.95 4.97 -13.29
N HIS A 63 -13.49 5.25 -12.11
CA HIS A 63 -13.59 6.59 -11.56
C HIS A 63 -12.71 6.73 -10.32
N PRO A 64 -12.03 7.88 -10.12
CA PRO A 64 -11.46 8.21 -8.83
C PRO A 64 -12.60 8.41 -7.82
N VAL A 65 -12.62 7.61 -6.75
CA VAL A 65 -13.67 7.64 -5.71
C VAL A 65 -13.15 8.15 -4.38
N GLN A 66 -11.83 8.25 -4.22
CA GLN A 66 -11.22 8.78 -3.03
C GLN A 66 -9.81 9.30 -3.35
N THR A 67 -9.55 10.51 -2.89
CA THR A 67 -8.23 11.11 -2.81
C THR A 67 -8.00 11.53 -1.37
N ARG A 68 -6.91 11.09 -0.75
CA ARG A 68 -6.58 11.49 0.62
C ARG A 68 -5.11 11.80 0.78
N ARG A 69 -4.85 12.78 1.63
CA ARG A 69 -3.51 13.14 2.07
C ARG A 69 -3.23 12.45 3.39
N GLU A 70 -2.18 11.66 3.41
CA GLU A 70 -1.90 10.71 4.48
C GLU A 70 -0.42 10.67 4.84
N SER A 71 -0.08 9.77 5.75
CA SER A 71 1.29 9.44 6.12
C SER A 71 1.61 7.99 5.78
N HIS A 72 2.83 7.76 5.29
CA HIS A 72 3.49 6.47 5.16
C HIS A 72 4.76 6.57 6.00
N ASP A 73 4.69 6.04 7.23
CA ASP A 73 5.60 6.39 8.31
C ASP A 73 5.65 7.93 8.50
N ASP A 74 6.84 8.52 8.43
CA ASP A 74 7.04 9.98 8.59
C ASP A 74 6.90 10.74 7.26
N ARG A 75 6.70 10.04 6.14
CA ARG A 75 6.57 10.62 4.80
C ARG A 75 5.12 10.98 4.52
N LYS A 76 4.88 12.16 3.95
CA LYS A 76 3.55 12.52 3.48
C LYS A 76 3.28 11.89 2.11
N VAL A 77 2.10 11.31 1.98
CA VAL A 77 1.70 10.56 0.78
C VAL A 77 0.31 10.95 0.35
N THR A 78 0.07 10.84 -0.94
CA THR A 78 -1.26 10.88 -1.53
C THR A 78 -1.69 9.46 -1.82
N VAL A 79 -2.89 9.11 -1.36
CA VAL A 79 -3.55 7.84 -1.70
C VAL A 79 -4.72 8.14 -2.62
N VAL A 80 -4.74 7.49 -3.78
CA VAL A 80 -5.83 7.58 -4.76
C VAL A 80 -6.45 6.21 -4.95
N ARG A 81 -7.78 6.13 -4.88
CA ARG A 81 -8.55 4.91 -5.16
C ARG A 81 -9.43 5.13 -6.38
N TYR A 82 -9.37 4.19 -7.31
CA TYR A 82 -10.24 4.09 -8.47
C TYR A 82 -11.15 2.86 -8.37
N GLN A 83 -12.39 2.98 -8.81
CA GLN A 83 -13.38 1.90 -8.81
C GLN A 83 -14.27 1.93 -10.06
N PRO A 84 -14.90 0.81 -10.44
CA PRO A 84 -15.84 0.77 -11.57
C PRO A 84 -17.14 1.56 -11.31
N HIS A 85 -17.40 1.96 -10.06
CA HIS A 85 -18.56 2.74 -9.67
C HIS A 85 -18.10 4.02 -8.96
N PRO A 86 -18.85 5.14 -9.08
CA PRO A 86 -18.45 6.42 -8.49
C PRO A 86 -18.58 6.46 -6.96
N GLU A 87 -19.25 5.47 -6.36
CA GLU A 87 -19.38 5.35 -4.91
C GLU A 87 -18.25 4.50 -4.34
N ARG A 88 -17.60 5.03 -3.29
CA ARG A 88 -16.52 4.32 -2.61
C ARG A 88 -17.06 3.10 -1.86
N ALA A 89 -16.52 1.93 -2.18
CA ALA A 89 -16.76 0.68 -1.46
C ALA A 89 -15.45 -0.05 -1.16
N LEU A 90 -15.36 -0.65 0.04
CA LEU A 90 -14.25 -1.52 0.44
C LEU A 90 -14.60 -2.99 0.21
N GLY A 91 -13.59 -3.81 -0.06
CA GLY A 91 -13.71 -5.26 -0.23
C GLY A 91 -14.10 -5.73 -1.63
N GLY A 92 -14.17 -4.83 -2.61
CA GLY A 92 -14.51 -5.12 -4.01
C GLY A 92 -13.42 -4.73 -5.00
N GLU A 93 -13.79 -4.65 -6.28
CA GLU A 93 -12.88 -4.22 -7.34
C GLU A 93 -12.36 -2.79 -7.11
N HIS A 94 -11.04 -2.62 -7.22
CA HIS A 94 -10.38 -1.33 -7.08
C HIS A 94 -8.95 -1.33 -7.59
N VAL A 95 -8.49 -0.14 -7.97
CA VAL A 95 -7.08 0.19 -8.11
C VAL A 95 -6.78 1.18 -7.00
N SER A 96 -5.69 0.98 -6.27
CA SER A 96 -5.23 1.95 -5.29
C SER A 96 -3.77 2.25 -5.51
N VAL A 97 -3.42 3.53 -5.41
CA VAL A 97 -2.09 4.05 -5.67
C VAL A 97 -1.67 4.90 -4.49
N VAL A 98 -0.42 4.76 -4.08
CA VAL A 98 0.23 5.59 -3.07
C VAL A 98 1.45 6.23 -3.69
N ILE A 99 1.47 7.56 -3.73
CA ILE A 99 2.61 8.35 -4.22
C ILE A 99 3.05 9.35 -3.14
N ASP A 100 4.33 9.69 -3.11
CA ASP A 100 4.81 10.82 -2.30
C ASP A 100 4.80 12.14 -3.08
N ASP A 101 5.38 13.18 -2.50
CA ASP A 101 5.45 14.52 -3.12
C ASP A 101 6.51 14.63 -4.21
N GLU A 102 7.43 13.67 -4.26
CA GLU A 102 8.45 13.57 -5.30
C GLU A 102 7.99 12.69 -6.48
N ASP A 103 6.69 12.37 -6.55
CA ASP A 103 6.10 11.50 -7.57
C ASP A 103 6.68 10.08 -7.58
N SER A 104 7.21 9.61 -6.45
CA SER A 104 7.64 8.21 -6.33
C SER A 104 6.43 7.30 -6.10
N LEU A 105 6.33 6.22 -6.89
CA LEU A 105 5.36 5.16 -6.63
C LEU A 105 5.77 4.37 -5.39
N LEU A 106 4.98 4.45 -4.32
CA LEU A 106 5.21 3.73 -3.06
C LEU A 106 4.33 2.49 -2.92
N GLY A 107 3.15 2.55 -3.52
CA GLY A 107 2.17 1.47 -3.47
C GLY A 107 1.31 1.45 -4.71
N TYR A 108 1.05 0.26 -5.22
CA TYR A 108 0.02 -0.01 -6.22
C TYR A 108 -0.69 -1.30 -5.86
N THR A 109 -2.00 -1.37 -6.07
CA THR A 109 -2.72 -2.63 -6.17
C THR A 109 -3.82 -2.54 -7.22
N ARG A 110 -4.05 -3.64 -7.93
CA ARG A 110 -5.17 -3.82 -8.87
C ARG A 110 -5.92 -5.09 -8.51
N MET A 111 -7.11 -4.91 -7.95
CA MET A 111 -8.02 -5.99 -7.63
C MET A 111 -9.17 -5.98 -8.65
N THR A 112 -9.17 -6.95 -9.56
CA THR A 112 -10.23 -7.12 -10.55
C THR A 112 -10.72 -8.56 -10.55
N THR A 113 -12.02 -8.75 -10.74
CA THR A 113 -12.64 -10.07 -10.89
C THR A 113 -12.07 -10.83 -12.09
N THR A 114 -11.63 -10.11 -13.13
CA THR A 114 -10.98 -10.66 -14.32
C THR A 114 -9.60 -11.29 -14.04
N ALA A 115 -8.95 -10.90 -12.95
CA ALA A 115 -7.67 -11.47 -12.49
C ALA A 115 -7.87 -12.65 -11.53
N ALA A 116 -9.11 -13.03 -11.22
CA ALA A 116 -9.38 -14.11 -10.28
C ALA A 116 -9.07 -15.50 -10.86
N HIS A 117 -8.75 -16.44 -9.98
CA HIS A 117 -8.57 -17.87 -10.30
C HIS A 117 -7.53 -18.17 -11.38
N ARG A 118 -6.54 -17.28 -11.51
CA ARG A 118 -5.40 -17.47 -12.40
C ARG A 118 -4.40 -18.46 -11.80
N PRO A 119 -3.66 -19.21 -12.63
CA PRO A 119 -2.53 -20.00 -12.14
C PRO A 119 -1.46 -19.09 -11.55
N LEU A 120 -0.52 -19.68 -10.81
CA LEU A 120 0.66 -18.96 -10.33
C LEU A 120 1.79 -19.12 -11.36
N PRO A 121 2.60 -18.07 -11.59
CA PRO A 121 3.90 -18.26 -12.23
C PRO A 121 4.79 -19.11 -11.33
N ASP A 122 5.83 -19.72 -11.89
CA ASP A 122 6.89 -20.30 -11.07
C ASP A 122 7.78 -19.20 -10.45
N ASP A 123 8.60 -19.58 -9.47
CA ASP A 123 9.43 -18.64 -8.72
C ASP A 123 10.40 -17.85 -9.62
N ALA A 124 10.97 -18.50 -10.65
CA ALA A 124 11.95 -17.87 -11.54
C ALA A 124 11.30 -16.85 -12.47
N ASP A 125 10.14 -17.19 -13.03
CA ASP A 125 9.33 -16.27 -13.84
C ASP A 125 8.79 -15.11 -13.00
N ALA A 126 8.40 -15.38 -11.75
CA ALA A 126 7.94 -14.35 -10.83
C ALA A 126 9.04 -13.34 -10.50
N GLU A 127 10.24 -13.82 -10.14
CA GLU A 127 11.40 -12.97 -9.86
C GLU A 127 11.77 -12.12 -11.08
N ARG A 128 11.89 -12.77 -12.24
CA ARG A 128 12.24 -12.11 -13.49
C ARG A 128 11.24 -11.00 -13.83
N ALA A 129 9.93 -11.30 -13.84
CA ALA A 129 8.91 -10.32 -14.18
C ALA A 129 8.90 -9.15 -13.18
N ALA A 130 9.03 -9.42 -11.88
CA ALA A 130 9.07 -8.39 -10.85
C ALA A 130 10.25 -7.43 -11.02
N PHE A 131 11.46 -7.96 -11.27
CA PHE A 131 12.66 -7.13 -11.45
C PHE A 131 12.72 -6.47 -12.82
N GLU A 132 12.25 -7.10 -13.90
CA GLU A 132 12.11 -6.45 -15.22
C GLU A 132 11.20 -5.22 -15.12
N TRP A 133 10.04 -5.37 -14.48
CA TRP A 133 9.11 -4.27 -14.26
C TRP A 133 9.70 -3.16 -13.39
N LEU A 134 10.26 -3.50 -12.23
CA LEU A 134 10.79 -2.51 -11.29
C LEU A 134 11.99 -1.74 -11.86
N ASN A 135 12.87 -2.41 -12.61
CA ASN A 135 13.99 -1.76 -13.30
C ASN A 135 13.54 -0.76 -14.37
N GLY A 136 12.32 -0.92 -14.91
CA GLY A 136 11.77 -0.03 -15.94
C GLY A 136 11.57 1.41 -15.48
N PHE A 137 11.34 1.64 -14.18
CA PHE A 137 11.06 2.98 -13.64
C PHE A 137 11.81 3.32 -12.34
N ALA A 138 12.29 2.32 -11.59
CA ALA A 138 12.93 2.49 -10.28
C ALA A 138 14.25 1.69 -10.17
N HIS A 139 15.08 1.75 -11.21
CA HIS A 139 16.36 1.03 -11.31
C HIS A 139 17.25 1.15 -10.07
N GLU A 140 17.52 2.38 -9.59
CA GLU A 140 18.39 2.60 -8.42
C GLU A 140 17.85 1.97 -7.11
N HIS A 141 16.53 1.78 -7.01
CA HIS A 141 15.90 1.06 -5.91
C HIS A 141 16.09 -0.45 -6.08
N ALA A 142 15.81 -0.95 -7.28
CA ALA A 142 15.92 -2.37 -7.63
C ALA A 142 17.33 -2.93 -7.38
N GLU A 143 18.37 -2.18 -7.74
CA GLU A 143 19.78 -2.57 -7.55
C GLU A 143 20.16 -2.87 -6.08
N LYS A 144 19.39 -2.33 -5.13
CA LYS A 144 19.64 -2.44 -3.70
C LYS A 144 18.75 -3.49 -3.03
N LEU A 145 17.92 -4.20 -3.79
CA LEU A 145 17.04 -5.25 -3.29
C LEU A 145 17.72 -6.61 -3.27
N THR A 146 17.43 -7.39 -2.23
CA THR A 146 17.77 -8.81 -2.14
C THR A 146 16.50 -9.61 -1.90
N VAL A 147 16.21 -10.58 -2.77
CA VAL A 147 15.09 -11.51 -2.61
C VAL A 147 15.24 -12.27 -1.29
N GLN A 148 14.17 -12.30 -0.50
CA GLN A 148 14.09 -13.03 0.76
C GLN A 148 13.39 -14.36 0.57
N TRP A 149 12.27 -14.34 -0.16
CA TRP A 149 11.50 -15.51 -0.55
C TRP A 149 10.49 -15.13 -1.63
N ILE A 150 10.00 -16.16 -2.31
CA ILE A 150 8.90 -16.10 -3.26
C ILE A 150 7.86 -17.11 -2.80
N ASP A 151 6.61 -16.69 -2.66
CA ASP A 151 5.53 -17.56 -2.19
C ASP A 151 4.19 -17.06 -2.72
N ARG A 152 3.17 -17.92 -2.68
CA ARG A 152 1.80 -17.57 -3.04
C ARG A 152 1.26 -16.46 -2.13
N HIS A 153 0.63 -15.47 -2.73
CA HIS A 153 -0.17 -14.46 -2.04
C HIS A 153 -1.59 -14.45 -2.60
N ASP A 154 -2.56 -14.41 -1.70
CA ASP A 154 -3.98 -14.43 -2.02
C ASP A 154 -4.66 -13.20 -1.42
N GLU A 155 -5.53 -12.56 -2.20
CA GLU A 155 -6.45 -11.53 -1.76
C GLU A 155 -7.88 -11.91 -2.12
N THR A 156 -8.84 -11.48 -1.30
CA THR A 156 -10.25 -11.78 -1.51
C THR A 156 -11.03 -10.50 -1.76
N ILE A 157 -11.76 -10.47 -2.87
CA ILE A 157 -12.71 -9.40 -3.20
C ILE A 157 -14.12 -9.95 -3.44
N HIS A 158 -15.11 -9.07 -3.41
CA HIS A 158 -16.50 -9.38 -3.73
C HIS A 158 -16.98 -8.50 -4.90
N ASP A 159 -17.77 -9.08 -5.81
CA ASP A 159 -18.48 -8.29 -6.81
C ASP A 159 -19.74 -7.60 -6.22
N SER A 160 -20.45 -6.84 -7.04
CA SER A 160 -21.68 -6.14 -6.63
C SER A 160 -22.83 -7.08 -6.27
N ALA A 161 -22.80 -8.35 -6.69
CA ALA A 161 -23.74 -9.38 -6.29
C ALA A 161 -23.33 -10.09 -4.98
N GLY A 162 -22.16 -9.74 -4.42
CA GLY A 162 -21.59 -10.37 -3.22
C GLY A 162 -20.85 -11.67 -3.49
N THR A 163 -20.59 -12.03 -4.75
CA THR A 163 -19.82 -13.22 -5.12
C THR A 163 -18.36 -13.00 -4.76
N GLN A 164 -17.77 -13.95 -4.05
CA GLN A 164 -16.37 -13.90 -3.64
C GLN A 164 -15.45 -14.36 -4.78
N TYR A 165 -14.37 -13.61 -5.01
CA TYR A 165 -13.29 -13.93 -5.94
C TYR A 165 -11.94 -13.97 -5.20
N LEU A 166 -11.11 -14.94 -5.58
CA LEU A 166 -9.75 -15.10 -5.07
C LEU A 166 -8.76 -14.61 -6.12
N ILE A 167 -8.05 -13.54 -5.79
CA ILE A 167 -6.95 -13.00 -6.60
C ILE A 167 -5.66 -13.61 -6.07
N SER A 168 -4.93 -14.31 -6.92
CA SER A 168 -3.72 -15.03 -6.54
C SER A 168 -2.54 -14.54 -7.37
N GLY A 169 -1.37 -14.44 -6.75
CA GLY A 169 -0.12 -14.14 -7.43
C GLY A 169 1.10 -14.65 -6.65
N ALA A 170 2.26 -14.64 -7.29
CA ALA A 170 3.52 -14.95 -6.63
C ALA A 170 4.10 -13.67 -6.04
N LYS A 171 4.29 -13.66 -4.72
CA LYS A 171 4.87 -12.54 -3.97
C LYS A 171 6.38 -12.69 -3.89
N VAL A 172 7.08 -11.87 -4.65
CA VAL A 172 8.52 -11.67 -4.55
C VAL A 172 8.79 -10.70 -3.40
N LYS A 173 9.07 -11.24 -2.21
CA LYS A 173 9.43 -10.41 -1.06
C LYS A 173 10.92 -10.15 -1.06
N THR A 174 11.29 -8.88 -1.02
CA THR A 174 12.67 -8.42 -1.03
C THR A 174 12.97 -7.58 0.19
N ARG A 175 14.27 -7.42 0.47
CA ARG A 175 14.77 -6.51 1.48
C ARG A 175 15.75 -5.55 0.83
N HIS A 176 15.55 -4.26 1.05
CA HIS A 176 16.42 -3.22 0.57
C HIS A 176 17.63 -3.06 1.51
N SER A 177 18.74 -2.55 0.99
CA SER A 177 20.00 -2.34 1.73
C SER A 177 19.88 -1.41 2.96
N ASP A 178 18.90 -0.51 2.99
CA ASP A 178 18.56 0.32 4.17
C ASP A 178 17.77 -0.45 5.26
N GLY A 179 17.41 -1.71 4.99
CA GLY A 179 16.70 -2.59 5.89
C GLY A 179 15.18 -2.60 5.74
N LEU A 180 14.60 -1.73 4.91
CA LEU A 180 13.16 -1.72 4.60
C LEU A 180 12.79 -2.85 3.64
N TYR A 181 11.51 -3.21 3.61
CA TYR A 181 11.01 -4.24 2.70
C TYR A 181 10.40 -3.61 1.45
N THR A 182 10.49 -4.35 0.36
CA THR A 182 9.74 -4.11 -0.87
C THR A 182 9.17 -5.44 -1.31
N TRP A 183 7.94 -5.48 -1.79
CA TRP A 183 7.40 -6.69 -2.42
C TRP A 183 6.62 -6.36 -3.67
N ILE A 184 6.69 -7.29 -4.60
CA ILE A 184 5.95 -7.28 -5.86
C ILE A 184 5.16 -8.58 -5.90
N ILE A 185 3.89 -8.50 -6.26
CA ILE A 185 3.02 -9.65 -6.49
C ILE A 185 2.72 -9.65 -7.98
N VAL A 186 3.05 -10.73 -8.66
CA VAL A 186 2.84 -10.89 -10.11
C VAL A 186 1.92 -12.07 -10.41
N ASP A 187 1.16 -11.96 -11.50
CA ASP A 187 0.30 -13.02 -12.01
C ASP A 187 1.02 -13.97 -12.99
N ASP A 188 0.28 -14.92 -13.57
CA ASP A 188 0.78 -15.90 -14.55
C ASP A 188 1.27 -15.29 -15.86
N ARG A 189 0.99 -14.01 -16.11
CA ARG A 189 1.44 -13.26 -17.29
C ARG A 189 2.60 -12.33 -16.96
N GLY A 190 3.07 -12.33 -15.71
CA GLY A 190 4.07 -11.38 -15.23
C GLY A 190 3.51 -9.96 -15.02
N GLU A 191 2.20 -9.79 -15.02
CA GLU A 191 1.59 -8.49 -14.71
C GLU A 191 1.60 -8.25 -13.20
N VAL A 192 1.94 -7.02 -12.79
CA VAL A 192 1.93 -6.64 -11.37
C VAL A 192 0.49 -6.53 -10.87
N ILE A 193 0.16 -7.30 -9.85
CA ILE A 193 -1.09 -7.21 -9.08
C ILE A 193 -0.93 -6.20 -7.96
N THR A 194 0.18 -6.29 -7.20
CA THR A 194 0.44 -5.42 -6.05
C THR A 194 1.93 -5.10 -5.99
N TYR A 195 2.26 -3.86 -5.70
CA TYR A 195 3.61 -3.39 -5.40
C TYR A 195 3.58 -2.55 -4.14
N GLU A 196 4.53 -2.78 -3.23
CA GLU A 196 4.74 -1.94 -2.05
C GLU A 196 6.23 -1.80 -1.78
N ARG A 197 6.70 -0.59 -1.52
CA ARG A 197 8.09 -0.30 -1.12
C ARG A 197 8.17 0.50 0.18
N ASP A 198 9.40 0.64 0.67
CA ASP A 198 9.74 1.40 1.89
C ASP A 198 8.93 0.93 3.12
N ILE A 199 8.79 -0.39 3.28
CA ILE A 199 7.96 -0.98 4.33
C ILE A 199 8.80 -1.28 5.56
N ARG A 200 8.47 -0.61 6.65
CA ARG A 200 9.02 -0.82 7.99
C ARG A 200 8.29 -1.95 8.71
N TRP A 201 9.07 -2.81 9.37
CA TRP A 201 8.55 -3.85 10.26
C TRP A 201 8.78 -3.48 11.72
N ASP A 202 7.72 -3.45 12.51
CA ASP A 202 7.78 -3.30 13.96
C ASP A 202 8.03 -4.69 14.57
N ARG A 203 9.31 -4.98 14.83
CA ARG A 203 9.74 -6.26 15.43
C ARG A 203 9.22 -6.44 16.85
N GLY A 204 9.09 -5.34 17.61
CA GLY A 204 8.64 -5.38 19.01
C GLY A 204 7.18 -5.80 19.11
N ALA A 205 6.34 -5.30 18.21
CA ALA A 205 4.91 -5.64 18.14
C ALA A 205 4.58 -6.78 17.16
N GLY A 206 5.58 -7.37 16.49
CA GLY A 206 5.39 -8.49 15.56
C GLY A 206 4.49 -8.17 14.36
N ARG A 207 4.51 -6.92 13.89
CA ARG A 207 3.57 -6.41 12.88
C ARG A 207 4.24 -5.47 11.89
N ARG A 208 3.52 -5.14 10.81
CA ARG A 208 3.92 -4.06 9.92
C ARG A 208 3.81 -2.72 10.65
N GLY A 209 4.88 -1.91 10.58
CA GLY A 209 4.91 -0.58 11.17
C GLY A 209 4.28 0.48 10.25
N THR A 210 4.60 0.37 8.96
CA THR A 210 4.08 1.23 7.89
C THR A 210 2.60 1.02 7.63
N GLU A 211 1.88 2.10 7.34
CA GLU A 211 0.48 2.11 6.95
C GLU A 211 0.17 1.21 5.74
N MET A 212 -1.04 0.66 5.71
CA MET A 212 -1.47 -0.30 4.70
C MET A 212 -2.61 0.27 3.86
N TRP A 213 -2.34 1.38 3.18
CA TRP A 213 -3.36 2.19 2.52
C TRP A 213 -4.18 1.53 1.43
N MET A 214 -3.66 0.42 0.90
CA MET A 214 -4.27 -0.38 -0.17
C MET A 214 -4.93 -1.65 0.35
N HIS A 215 -4.94 -1.85 1.67
CA HIS A 215 -5.51 -3.04 2.30
C HIS A 215 -6.85 -2.70 2.93
N ASP A 216 -7.94 -3.04 2.25
CA ASP A 216 -9.29 -2.61 2.61
C ASP A 216 -9.69 -2.96 4.06
N ARG A 217 -9.26 -4.11 4.60
CA ARG A 217 -9.49 -4.47 6.02
C ARG A 217 -8.78 -3.52 6.99
N TRP A 218 -7.54 -3.14 6.68
CA TRP A 218 -6.77 -2.20 7.49
C TRP A 218 -7.37 -0.79 7.41
N VAL A 219 -7.77 -0.38 6.20
CA VAL A 219 -8.44 0.92 5.97
C VAL A 219 -9.76 0.99 6.73
N ALA A 220 -10.59 -0.06 6.67
CA ALA A 220 -11.83 -0.13 7.42
C ALA A 220 -11.62 -0.03 8.93
N ALA A 221 -10.61 -0.73 9.47
CA ALA A 221 -10.26 -0.64 10.89
C ALA A 221 -9.82 0.77 11.29
N ARG A 222 -8.95 1.41 10.47
CA ARG A 222 -8.51 2.78 10.69
C ARG A 222 -9.66 3.79 10.65
N GLU A 223 -10.64 3.58 9.78
CA GLU A 223 -11.82 4.44 9.63
C GLU A 223 -12.92 4.12 10.66
N GLY A 224 -12.73 3.12 11.52
CA GLY A 224 -13.73 2.69 12.51
C GLY A 224 -14.95 2.00 11.91
N THR A 225 -14.87 1.57 10.64
CA THR A 225 -15.95 0.89 9.90
C THR A 225 -15.77 -0.62 9.84
N GLY A 226 -14.63 -1.15 10.31
CA GLY A 226 -14.33 -2.57 10.38
C GLY A 226 -13.62 -2.97 11.68
N PRO A 227 -13.51 -4.28 11.96
CA PRO A 227 -12.84 -4.78 13.15
C PRO A 227 -11.33 -4.57 13.08
N GLN A 228 -10.70 -4.43 14.24
CA GLN A 228 -9.24 -4.40 14.36
C GLN A 228 -8.61 -5.70 13.84
N PRO A 229 -7.75 -5.66 12.82
CA PRO A 229 -7.02 -6.85 12.39
C PRO A 229 -5.95 -7.25 13.41
N ASN A 230 -5.69 -8.55 13.49
CA ASN A 230 -4.57 -9.08 14.27
C ASN A 230 -3.22 -8.75 13.61
N ALA A 231 -2.13 -8.89 14.36
CA ALA A 231 -0.79 -8.95 13.78
C ALA A 231 -0.74 -10.01 12.66
N PRO A 232 -0.07 -9.75 11.54
CA PRO A 232 0.85 -8.63 11.31
C PRO A 232 0.20 -7.33 10.80
N TYR A 233 -1.13 -7.28 10.69
CA TYR A 233 -1.86 -6.19 10.04
C TYR A 233 -2.51 -5.21 11.02
N ALA A 234 -2.29 -5.35 12.32
CA ALA A 234 -2.84 -4.43 13.33
C ALA A 234 -2.39 -2.98 13.07
N ILE A 235 -3.34 -2.03 13.06
CA ILE A 235 -3.03 -0.58 13.02
C ILE A 235 -2.09 -0.17 14.15
N THR A 236 -1.22 0.79 13.84
CA THR A 236 -0.34 1.43 14.82
C THR A 236 -1.17 2.36 15.68
N THR A 237 -1.25 2.06 16.98
CA THR A 237 -1.77 3.01 17.96
C THR A 237 -0.68 4.06 18.16
N SER A 238 -0.93 5.28 17.70
CA SER A 238 -0.10 6.45 18.02
C SER A 238 -0.21 6.82 19.49
#